data_AF-A0A7S1Z5K2-F1
#
_entry.id   AF-A0A7S1Z5K2-F1
#
_cell.length_a   1.000
_cell.length_b   1.000
_cell.length_c   1.000
_cell.angle_alpha   90.00
_cell.angle_beta   90.00
_cell.angle_gamma   90.00
#
_symmetry.space_group_name_H-M   'P 1'
#
loop_
_entity.id
_entity.type
_entity.pdbx_description
1 polymer ?
#
loop_
_entity_poly.entity_id
_entity_poly.type
_entity_poly.pdbx_seq_one_letter_code
_entity_poly.pdbx_strand_id
1 'polypeptide(L)'
;TAAATAMNLFASVAASAAKKQKSEGKKRLASGMAFLTGWADVALFTKYRGFATMMSGNTLWMANAFVDGRLRDMAYYASVILSYWAGLAAFRRADLTMKKKSLPLCALAVTALFVGSDYINCFADVGARWAPMMMLAAGFGII
;
A
#
# COMPACT_ATOMS: atom_id res chain seq x y z
N THR A 1 -32.45 -17.15 -40.21
CA THR A 1 -32.64 -17.03 -38.74
C THR A 1 -31.67 -17.90 -37.94
N ALA A 2 -31.47 -19.19 -38.26
CA ALA A 2 -30.53 -20.06 -37.54
C ALA A 2 -29.06 -19.57 -37.52
N ALA A 3 -28.57 -19.01 -38.63
CA ALA A 3 -27.19 -18.48 -38.73
C ALA A 3 -26.93 -17.28 -37.80
N ALA A 4 -27.91 -16.40 -37.61
CA ALA A 4 -27.79 -15.23 -36.73
C ALA A 4 -27.76 -15.65 -35.23
N THR A 5 -28.52 -16.68 -34.87
CA THR A 5 -28.51 -17.25 -33.51
C THR A 5 -27.18 -17.92 -33.18
N ALA A 6 -26.60 -18.66 -34.13
CA ALA A 6 -25.28 -19.26 -33.96
C ALA A 6 -24.18 -18.21 -33.77
N MET A 7 -24.20 -17.13 -34.57
CA MET A 7 -23.22 -16.06 -34.50
C MET A 7 -23.27 -15.28 -33.17
N ASN A 8 -24.47 -15.05 -32.62
CA ASN A 8 -24.66 -14.46 -31.29
C ASN A 8 -24.17 -15.38 -30.15
N LEU A 9 -24.30 -16.69 -30.30
CA LEU A 9 -23.80 -17.66 -29.32
C LEU A 9 -22.27 -17.67 -29.27
N PHE A 10 -21.61 -17.65 -30.42
CA PHE A 10 -20.15 -17.58 -30.51
C PHE A 10 -19.59 -16.26 -29.95
N ALA A 11 -20.26 -15.13 -30.20
CA ALA A 11 -19.88 -13.83 -29.63
C ALA A 11 -20.01 -13.80 -28.09
N SER A 12 -21.07 -14.41 -27.55
CA SER A 12 -21.30 -14.55 -26.11
C SER A 12 -20.23 -15.40 -25.41
N VAL A 13 -19.85 -16.53 -26.03
CA VAL A 13 -18.81 -17.42 -25.50
C VAL A 13 -17.43 -16.77 -25.55
N ALA A 14 -17.09 -16.08 -26.64
CA ALA A 14 -15.84 -15.34 -26.75
C ALA A 14 -15.75 -14.18 -25.75
N ALA A 15 -16.86 -13.44 -25.54
CA ALA A 15 -16.93 -12.38 -24.53
C ALA A 15 -16.79 -12.92 -23.10
N SER A 16 -17.39 -14.08 -22.79
CA SER A 16 -17.24 -14.77 -21.51
C SER A 16 -15.82 -15.28 -21.28
N ALA A 17 -15.18 -15.85 -22.30
CA ALA A 17 -13.78 -16.29 -22.24
C ALA A 17 -12.82 -15.12 -22.01
N ALA A 18 -13.00 -14.01 -22.72
CA ALA A 18 -12.23 -12.78 -22.54
C ALA A 18 -12.43 -12.16 -21.14
N LYS A 19 -13.66 -12.17 -20.60
CA LYS A 19 -13.95 -11.74 -19.22
C LYS A 19 -13.24 -12.63 -18.19
N LYS A 20 -13.28 -13.95 -18.39
CA LYS A 20 -12.64 -14.93 -17.52
C LYS A 20 -11.12 -14.75 -17.51
N GLN A 21 -10.51 -14.60 -18.68
CA GLN A 21 -9.07 -14.36 -18.83
C GLN A 21 -8.63 -13.02 -18.20
N LYS A 22 -9.42 -11.95 -18.37
CA LYS A 22 -9.18 -10.65 -17.72
C LYS A 22 -9.31 -10.73 -16.19
N SER A 23 -10.19 -11.61 -15.67
CA SER A 23 -10.34 -11.84 -14.22
C SER A 23 -9.16 -12.63 -13.63
N GLU A 24 -8.66 -13.64 -14.34
CA GLU A 24 -7.52 -14.46 -13.90
C GLU A 24 -6.23 -13.63 -13.89
N GLY A 25 -6.02 -12.80 -14.91
CA GLY A 25 -4.91 -11.83 -14.93
C GLY A 25 -4.93 -10.87 -13.74
N LYS A 26 -6.12 -10.37 -13.36
CA LYS A 26 -6.29 -9.51 -12.17
C LYS A 26 -6.02 -10.25 -10.87
N LYS A 27 -6.46 -11.50 -10.73
CA LYS A 27 -6.18 -12.33 -9.55
C LYS A 27 -4.69 -12.60 -9.39
N ARG A 28 -4.00 -12.94 -10.49
CA ARG A 28 -2.54 -13.16 -10.49
C ARG A 28 -1.78 -11.89 -10.15
N LEU A 29 -2.19 -10.75 -10.71
CA LEU A 29 -1.60 -9.45 -10.36
C LEU A 29 -1.81 -9.11 -8.89
N ALA A 30 -3.03 -9.27 -8.37
CA ALA A 30 -3.35 -9.02 -6.96
C ALA A 30 -2.55 -9.93 -6.02
N SER A 31 -2.41 -11.21 -6.37
CA SER A 31 -1.58 -12.17 -5.63
C SER A 31 -0.10 -11.77 -5.65
N GLY A 32 0.42 -11.32 -6.80
CA GLY A 32 1.78 -10.80 -6.90
C GLY A 32 2.01 -9.55 -6.06
N MET A 33 1.07 -8.61 -6.06
CA MET A 33 1.15 -7.41 -5.22
C MET A 33 1.07 -7.76 -3.73
N ALA A 34 0.19 -8.66 -3.32
CA ALA A 34 0.11 -9.11 -1.93
C ALA A 34 1.42 -9.76 -1.46
N PHE A 35 2.06 -10.56 -2.31
CA PHE A 35 3.37 -11.15 -2.02
C PHE A 35 4.46 -10.09 -1.87
N LEU A 36 4.53 -9.13 -2.80
CA LEU A 36 5.51 -8.03 -2.75
C LEU A 36 5.31 -7.14 -1.52
N THR A 37 4.06 -6.88 -1.14
CA THR A 37 3.74 -6.15 0.09
C THR A 37 4.24 -6.89 1.32
N GLY A 38 4.03 -8.21 1.40
CA GLY A 38 4.57 -9.03 2.49
C GLY A 38 6.10 -9.01 2.55
N TRP A 39 6.76 -9.09 1.40
CA TRP A 39 8.23 -8.99 1.33
C TRP A 39 8.76 -7.62 1.74
N ALA A 40 8.08 -6.54 1.32
CA ALA A 40 8.40 -5.19 1.73
C ALA A 40 8.30 -5.03 3.26
N ASP A 41 7.25 -5.57 3.89
CA ASP A 41 7.11 -5.55 5.35
C ASP A 41 8.24 -6.30 6.06
N VAL A 42 8.75 -7.42 5.52
CA VAL A 42 9.92 -8.12 6.06
C VAL A 42 11.18 -7.26 5.97
N ALA A 43 11.39 -6.59 4.83
CA ALA A 43 12.52 -5.67 4.66
C ALA A 43 12.44 -4.46 5.61
N LEU A 44 11.24 -3.92 5.84
CA LEU A 44 11.03 -2.83 6.78
C LEU A 44 11.17 -3.28 8.23
N PHE A 45 10.73 -4.49 8.56
CA PHE A 45 10.91 -5.05 9.88
C PHE A 45 12.39 -5.23 10.22
N THR A 46 13.20 -5.73 9.28
CA THR A 46 14.65 -5.92 9.51
C THR A 46 15.40 -4.59 9.64
N LYS A 47 15.04 -3.56 8.87
CA LYS A 47 15.72 -2.25 8.88
C LYS A 47 15.22 -1.29 9.96
N TYR A 48 13.91 -1.22 10.17
CA TYR A 48 13.24 -0.21 11.01
C TYR A 48 12.54 -0.78 12.24
N ARG A 49 12.50 -2.11 12.41
CA ARG A 49 11.78 -2.82 13.48
C ARG A 49 10.29 -2.46 13.53
N GLY A 50 9.67 -2.21 12.37
CA GLY A 50 8.26 -1.87 12.25
C GLY A 50 7.67 -2.33 10.92
N PHE A 51 6.35 -2.44 10.87
CA PHE A 51 5.60 -2.85 9.67
C PHE A 51 4.97 -1.62 9.02
N ALA A 52 5.02 -1.50 7.69
CA ALA A 52 4.32 -0.40 7.03
C ALA A 52 2.87 -0.75 6.69
N THR A 53 2.55 -2.03 6.47
CA THR A 53 1.19 -2.43 6.09
C THR A 53 0.40 -3.13 7.21
N MET A 54 1.09 -3.79 8.14
CA MET A 54 0.46 -4.40 9.32
C MET A 54 0.47 -3.47 10.54
N MET A 55 -0.47 -2.53 10.61
CA MET A 55 -0.61 -1.61 11.75
C MET A 55 -0.91 -2.32 13.08
N SER A 56 -1.55 -3.50 13.05
CA SER A 56 -1.77 -4.34 14.23
C SER A 56 -0.45 -4.76 14.91
N GLY A 57 0.58 -5.06 14.11
CA GLY A 57 1.93 -5.32 14.61
C GLY A 57 2.47 -4.11 15.37
N ASN A 58 2.43 -2.93 14.75
CA ASN A 58 2.91 -1.70 15.39
C ASN A 58 2.14 -1.35 16.68
N THR A 59 0.83 -1.61 16.73
CA THR A 59 0.04 -1.41 17.96
C THR A 59 0.44 -2.36 19.08
N LEU A 60 0.81 -3.61 18.76
CA LEU A 60 1.31 -4.57 19.75
C LEU A 60 2.65 -4.10 20.33
N TRP A 61 3.57 -3.65 19.47
CA TRP A 61 4.86 -3.10 19.91
C TRP A 61 4.71 -1.80 20.71
N MET A 62 3.74 -0.96 20.34
CA MET A 62 3.39 0.25 21.08
C MET A 62 2.85 -0.08 22.47
N ALA A 63 1.95 -1.06 22.59
CA ALA A 63 1.42 -1.51 23.87
C ALA A 63 2.52 -2.09 24.76
N ASN A 64 3.44 -2.86 24.18
CA ASN A 64 4.59 -3.38 24.92
C ASN A 64 5.52 -2.25 25.41
N ALA A 65 5.83 -1.28 24.55
CA ALA A 65 6.63 -0.11 24.92
C ALA A 65 5.96 0.76 26.00
N PHE A 66 4.61 0.82 26.00
CA PHE A 66 3.84 1.51 27.03
C PHE A 66 3.98 0.83 28.40
N VAL A 67 3.89 -0.50 28.45
CA VAL A 67 4.10 -1.27 29.69
C VAL A 67 5.53 -1.13 30.21
N ASP A 68 6.52 -1.11 29.32
CA ASP A 68 7.93 -0.93 29.67
C ASP A 68 8.33 0.53 30.02
N GLY A 69 7.39 1.49 29.93
CA GLY A 69 7.66 2.92 30.17
C GLY A 69 8.56 3.59 29.12
N ARG A 70 8.77 2.95 27.95
CA ARG A 70 9.62 3.45 26.86
C ARG A 70 8.85 4.43 25.97
N LEU A 71 8.64 5.64 26.48
CA LEU A 71 7.84 6.69 25.82
C LEU A 71 8.34 7.06 24.41
N ARG A 72 9.66 7.01 24.17
CA ARG A 72 10.25 7.31 22.85
C ARG A 72 9.86 6.27 21.78
N ASP A 73 9.84 5.00 22.16
CA ASP A 73 9.43 3.91 21.27
C ASP A 73 7.91 3.95 21.04
N MET A 74 7.13 4.29 22.08
CA MET A 74 5.69 4.49 21.95
C MET A 74 5.35 5.62 20.96
N ALA A 75 6.02 6.78 21.09
CA ALA A 75 5.82 7.92 20.20
C ALA A 75 6.19 7.60 18.75
N TYR A 76 7.22 6.76 18.54
CA TYR A 76 7.59 6.26 17.21
C TYR A 76 6.48 5.42 16.57
N TYR A 77 5.98 4.40 17.26
CA TYR A 77 4.94 3.56 16.68
C TYR A 77 3.63 4.34 16.47
N ALA A 78 3.30 5.25 17.39
CA ALA A 78 2.15 6.14 17.26
C ALA A 78 2.28 7.06 16.03
N SER A 79 3.45 7.66 15.78
CA SER A 79 3.65 8.54 14.62
C SER A 79 3.56 7.77 13.30
N VAL A 80 4.09 6.54 13.25
CA VAL A 80 3.95 5.64 12.10
C VAL A 80 2.47 5.32 11.83
N ILE A 81 1.70 4.98 12.85
CA ILE A 81 0.25 4.70 12.71
C ILE A 81 -0.51 5.94 12.21
N LEU A 82 -0.21 7.11 12.76
CA LEU A 82 -0.84 8.38 12.34
C LEU A 82 -0.49 8.73 10.90
N SER A 83 0.75 8.51 10.47
CA SER A 83 1.18 8.77 9.09
C SER A 83 0.47 7.87 8.08
N TYR A 84 0.24 6.60 8.44
CA TYR A 84 -0.57 5.67 7.64
C TYR A 84 -2.02 6.14 7.52
N TRP A 85 -2.65 6.53 8.64
CA TRP A 85 -4.00 7.08 8.64
C TRP A 85 -4.11 8.37 7.82
N ALA A 86 -3.09 9.23 7.87
CA ALA A 86 -3.03 10.43 7.06
C ALA A 86 -2.98 10.12 5.56
N GLY A 87 -2.17 9.13 5.14
CA GLY A 87 -2.14 8.63 3.77
C GLY A 87 -3.50 8.09 3.30
N LEU A 88 -4.14 7.27 4.14
CA LEU A 88 -5.46 6.70 3.85
C LEU A 88 -6.54 7.78 3.75
N ALA A 89 -6.53 8.76 4.66
CA ALA A 89 -7.46 9.88 4.63
C ALA A 89 -7.25 10.78 3.41
N ALA A 90 -5.98 11.01 3.01
CA ALA A 90 -5.64 11.77 1.82
C ALA A 90 -6.14 11.07 0.54
N PHE A 91 -5.89 9.76 0.42
CA PHE A 91 -6.39 8.96 -0.70
C PHE A 91 -7.92 8.98 -0.77
N ARG A 92 -8.59 8.75 0.37
CA ARG A 92 -10.05 8.70 0.43
C ARG A 92 -10.70 10.04 0.11
N ARG A 93 -10.10 11.16 0.52
CA ARG A 93 -10.52 12.51 0.11
C ARG A 93 -10.29 12.73 -1.39
N ALA A 94 -9.12 12.37 -1.91
CA ALA A 94 -8.79 12.52 -3.32
C ALA A 94 -9.73 11.69 -4.22
N ASP A 95 -10.11 10.50 -3.78
CA ASP A 95 -11.03 9.64 -4.53
C ASP A 95 -12.46 10.22 -4.58
N LEU A 96 -12.96 10.74 -3.44
CA LEU A 96 -14.26 11.40 -3.37
C LEU A 96 -14.33 12.68 -4.24
N THR A 97 -13.23 13.45 -4.32
CA THR A 97 -13.19 14.71 -5.06
C THR A 97 -12.93 14.51 -6.56
N MET A 98 -12.09 13.55 -6.96
CA MET A 98 -11.52 13.52 -8.32
C MET A 98 -11.77 12.26 -9.15
N LYS A 99 -12.45 11.22 -8.62
CA LYS A 99 -12.98 9.96 -9.23
C LYS A 99 -12.25 9.35 -10.44
N LYS A 100 -12.04 10.08 -11.55
CA LYS A 100 -11.36 9.62 -12.79
C LYS A 100 -9.90 10.07 -12.92
N LYS A 101 -9.44 11.09 -12.18
CA LYS A 101 -8.03 11.59 -12.20
C LYS A 101 -7.24 11.23 -10.94
N SER A 102 -7.85 10.60 -9.94
CA SER A 102 -7.22 10.28 -8.65
C SER A 102 -6.09 9.26 -8.78
N LEU A 103 -6.29 8.20 -9.58
CA LEU A 103 -5.33 7.11 -9.78
C LEU A 103 -3.90 7.53 -10.17
N PRO A 104 -3.68 8.33 -11.24
CA PRO A 104 -2.33 8.74 -11.61
C PRO A 104 -1.69 9.69 -10.60
N LEU A 105 -2.48 10.55 -9.95
CA LEU A 105 -1.98 11.47 -8.91
C LEU A 105 -1.56 10.72 -7.64
N CYS A 106 -2.30 9.70 -7.25
CA CYS A 106 -1.96 8.86 -6.10
C CYS A 106 -0.70 8.03 -6.38
N ALA A 107 -0.56 7.49 -7.60
CA ALA A 107 0.67 6.81 -8.02
C ALA A 107 1.89 7.74 -7.99
N LEU A 108 1.74 8.99 -8.43
CA LEU A 108 2.81 9.99 -8.38
C LEU A 108 3.14 10.38 -6.93
N ALA A 109 2.13 10.54 -6.07
CA ALA A 109 2.34 10.82 -4.66
C ALA A 109 3.08 9.69 -3.94
N VAL A 110 2.70 8.43 -4.20
CA VAL A 110 3.38 7.24 -3.64
C VAL A 110 4.82 7.17 -4.11
N THR A 111 5.08 7.33 -5.40
CA THR A 111 6.45 7.29 -5.94
C THR A 111 7.30 8.43 -5.38
N ALA A 112 6.75 9.64 -5.24
CA ALA A 112 7.44 10.75 -4.58
C ALA A 112 7.77 10.46 -3.11
N LEU A 113 6.85 9.82 -2.37
CA LEU A 113 7.08 9.44 -0.97
C LEU A 113 8.17 8.35 -0.84
N PHE A 114 8.21 7.38 -1.75
CA PHE A 114 9.22 6.32 -1.75
C PHE A 114 10.59 6.85 -2.14
N VAL A 115 10.69 7.63 -3.23
CA VAL A 115 11.95 8.27 -3.66
C VAL A 115 12.46 9.24 -2.59
N GLY A 116 11.55 10.00 -1.96
CA GLY A 116 11.90 10.87 -0.84
C GLY A 116 12.44 10.10 0.37
N SER A 117 11.84 8.96 0.69
CA SER A 117 12.33 8.07 1.76
C SER A 117 13.71 7.49 1.45
N ASP A 118 13.95 7.08 0.21
CA ASP A 118 15.25 6.58 -0.25
C ASP A 118 16.32 7.67 -0.25
N TYR A 119 15.98 8.89 -0.68
CA TYR A 119 16.88 10.04 -0.64
C TYR A 119 17.25 10.39 0.80
N ILE A 120 16.28 10.43 1.71
CA ILE A 120 16.55 10.68 3.13
C ILE A 120 17.40 9.56 3.73
N ASN A 121 17.21 8.30 3.34
CA ASN A 121 18.08 7.20 3.76
C ASN A 121 19.52 7.31 3.24
N CYS A 122 19.74 7.90 2.07
CA CYS A 122 21.08 8.10 1.52
C CYS A 122 21.83 9.27 2.17
N PHE A 123 21.12 10.31 2.61
CA PHE A 123 21.72 11.53 3.15
C PHE A 123 21.66 11.65 4.68
N ALA A 124 20.74 10.96 5.34
CA ALA A 124 20.60 11.02 6.78
C ALA A 124 21.42 9.90 7.46
N ASP A 125 22.04 10.27 8.58
CA ASP A 125 22.77 9.36 9.46
C ASP A 125 21.92 8.14 9.87
N VAL A 126 22.57 7.03 10.21
CA VAL A 126 21.96 5.71 10.55
C VAL A 126 20.88 5.79 11.66
N GLY A 127 20.84 6.91 12.39
CA GLY A 127 19.89 7.22 13.46
C GLY A 127 18.54 7.82 13.03
N ALA A 128 18.40 8.38 11.83
CA ALA A 128 17.17 9.08 11.41
C ALA A 128 16.11 8.13 10.83
N ARG A 129 15.77 7.07 11.57
CA ARG A 129 14.83 6.02 11.15
C ARG A 129 13.35 6.47 11.13
N TRP A 130 13.03 7.54 11.85
CA TRP A 130 11.67 8.06 12.01
C TRP A 130 11.07 8.60 10.70
N ALA A 131 11.72 9.57 10.07
CA ALA A 131 11.22 10.23 8.87
C ALA A 131 11.00 9.28 7.68
N PRO A 132 11.96 8.42 7.28
CA PRO A 132 11.76 7.52 6.15
C PRO A 132 10.65 6.50 6.41
N MET A 133 10.51 6.00 7.64
CA MET A 133 9.45 5.05 7.99
C MET A 133 8.06 5.70 7.97
N MET A 134 7.93 6.96 8.41
CA MET A 134 6.66 7.69 8.31
C MET A 134 6.26 7.98 6.85
N MET A 135 7.22 8.31 5.99
CA MET A 135 6.95 8.52 4.56
C MET A 135 6.53 7.23 3.86
N LEU A 136 7.20 6.11 4.19
CA LEU A 136 6.83 4.78 3.70
C LEU A 136 5.45 4.37 4.19
N ALA A 137 5.15 4.52 5.48
CA ALA A 137 3.84 4.20 6.05
C ALA A 137 2.71 5.06 5.43
N ALA A 138 2.96 6.35 5.19
CA ALA A 138 2.02 7.19 4.46
C ALA A 138 1.81 6.72 3.01
N GLY A 139 2.89 6.32 2.31
CA GLY A 139 2.83 5.77 0.95
C GLY A 139 2.03 4.47 0.88
N PHE A 140 2.24 3.56 1.82
CA PHE A 140 1.46 2.32 1.92
C PHE A 140 0.01 2.56 2.33
N GLY A 141 -0.31 3.64 3.06
CA GLY A 141 -1.70 4.02 3.35
C GLY A 141 -2.48 4.55 2.14
N ILE A 142 -1.79 4.95 1.07
CA ILE A 142 -2.40 5.42 -0.19
C ILE A 142 -2.68 4.26 -1.17
N ILE A 143 -1.95 3.15 -1.04
CA ILE A 143 -2.07 1.93 -1.88
C ILE A 143 -3.23 1.06 -1.39
#